data_AF-A0A1T3BKY6-F1
#
_entry.id   AF-A0A1T3BKY6-F1
#
_cell.length_a   1.000
_cell.length_b   1.000
_cell.length_c   1.000
_cell.angle_alpha   90.00
_cell.angle_beta   90.00
_cell.angle_gamma   90.00
#
_symmetry.space_group_name_H-M   'P 1'
#
loop_
_entity.id
_entity.type
_entity.pdbx_description
1 polymer ?
#
loop_
_entity_poly.entity_id
_entity_poly.type
_entity_poly.pdbx_seq_one_letter_code
_entity_poly.pdbx_strand_id
1 'polypeptide(L)'
;MKKRKKRGRPRIEGQIRKPNGRISCAKTPDKSSYQQTLEMRAKRYGASIQDAKNPLMGTYVGRLYLLEKKINQDQYDASQQYIQVRNNYRCAKGLPGAIYDEMPTSSDDSERNKWVEVTTDRYKAMQEVIRETQRLHRRYNLHDALEHLVIEDQQLPHLVNSLRMALNALHKYFDP
;
A
#
# COMPACT_ATOMS: atom_id res chain seq x y z
N MET A 1 16.12 17.21 -60.60
CA MET A 1 16.33 15.89 -59.97
C MET A 1 15.72 15.88 -58.57
N LYS A 2 14.71 15.03 -58.29
CA LYS A 2 14.11 14.92 -56.94
C LYS A 2 15.11 14.25 -55.99
N LYS A 3 15.56 14.94 -54.94
CA LYS A 3 16.45 14.37 -53.90
C LYS A 3 15.72 13.21 -53.21
N ARG A 4 16.27 12.00 -53.29
CA ARG A 4 15.75 10.83 -52.56
C ARG A 4 15.86 11.11 -51.05
N LYS A 5 14.74 11.07 -50.32
CA LYS A 5 14.74 11.12 -48.85
C LYS A 5 15.64 9.98 -48.36
N LYS A 6 16.68 10.30 -47.60
CA LYS A 6 17.57 9.30 -46.96
C LYS A 6 16.69 8.45 -46.04
N ARG A 7 16.38 7.22 -46.46
CA ARG A 7 15.75 6.22 -45.58
C ARG A 7 16.84 5.72 -44.65
N GLY A 8 16.60 5.76 -43.34
CA GLY A 8 17.53 5.19 -42.35
C GLY A 8 17.77 3.70 -42.61
N ARG A 9 18.76 3.12 -41.90
CA ARG A 9 19.09 1.69 -42.04
C ARG A 9 17.82 0.84 -41.89
N PRO A 10 17.54 -0.08 -42.84
CA PRO A 10 16.37 -0.94 -42.76
C PRO A 10 16.36 -1.75 -41.46
N ARG A 11 15.17 -1.93 -40.89
CA ARG A 11 14.99 -2.75 -39.69
C ARG A 11 15.09 -4.23 -40.07
N ILE A 12 15.83 -5.00 -39.28
CA ILE A 12 15.85 -6.46 -39.38
C ILE A 12 14.47 -6.98 -38.96
N GLU A 13 13.81 -7.71 -39.85
CA GLU A 13 12.49 -8.32 -39.62
C GLU A 13 12.60 -9.47 -38.61
N GLY A 14 11.55 -9.68 -37.80
CA GLY A 14 11.49 -10.74 -36.78
C GLY A 14 12.27 -10.47 -35.47
N GLN A 15 13.01 -9.36 -35.35
CA GLN A 15 13.79 -9.04 -34.15
C GLN A 15 13.01 -8.16 -33.16
N ILE A 16 12.91 -8.60 -31.90
CA ILE A 16 12.27 -7.87 -30.80
C ILE A 16 13.12 -6.63 -30.45
N ARG A 17 12.48 -5.48 -30.23
CA ARG A 17 13.16 -4.22 -29.90
C ARG A 17 12.73 -3.66 -28.55
N LYS A 18 13.66 -2.96 -27.90
CA LYS A 18 13.41 -2.15 -26.70
C LYS A 18 12.66 -0.85 -27.08
N PRO A 19 12.03 -0.15 -26.12
CA PRO A 19 11.34 1.13 -26.39
C PRO A 19 12.23 2.19 -27.04
N ASN A 20 13.53 2.16 -26.77
CA ASN A 20 14.56 3.02 -27.38
C ASN A 20 14.97 2.60 -28.81
N GLY A 21 14.28 1.64 -29.43
CA GLY A 21 14.51 1.20 -30.80
C GLY A 21 15.73 0.29 -31.01
N ARG A 22 16.52 -0.02 -29.98
CA ARG A 22 17.62 -1.01 -30.05
C ARG A 22 17.05 -2.43 -30.09
N ILE A 23 17.74 -3.33 -30.79
CA ILE A 23 17.41 -4.77 -30.77
C ILE A 23 17.60 -5.27 -29.33
N SER A 24 16.62 -6.01 -28.83
CA SER A 24 16.70 -6.63 -27.52
C SER A 24 17.80 -7.70 -27.53
N CYS A 25 18.72 -7.64 -26.57
CA CYS A 25 19.71 -8.69 -26.37
C CYS A 25 19.13 -9.93 -25.67
N ALA A 26 17.89 -9.85 -25.14
CA ALA A 26 17.24 -10.96 -24.47
C ALA A 26 16.63 -11.92 -25.51
N LYS A 27 17.04 -13.21 -25.47
CA LYS A 27 16.56 -14.27 -26.38
C LYS A 27 15.06 -14.55 -26.22
N THR A 28 14.52 -14.34 -25.03
CA THR A 28 13.09 -14.32 -24.73
C THR A 28 12.75 -12.92 -24.17
N PRO A 29 11.64 -12.30 -24.59
CA PRO A 29 11.17 -11.12 -23.90
C PRO A 29 10.87 -11.54 -22.46
N ASP A 30 11.39 -10.78 -21.49
CA ASP A 30 11.34 -11.00 -20.04
C ASP A 30 9.92 -10.86 -19.45
N LYS A 31 8.91 -11.33 -20.19
CA LYS A 31 7.55 -11.52 -19.71
C LYS A 31 7.47 -12.72 -18.77
N SER A 32 8.43 -13.66 -18.85
CA SER A 32 8.44 -14.87 -18.04
C SER A 32 8.67 -14.59 -16.56
N SER A 33 9.55 -13.66 -16.19
CA SER A 33 9.85 -13.39 -14.77
C SER A 33 8.67 -12.75 -14.04
N TYR A 34 8.07 -11.71 -14.64
CA TYR A 34 6.87 -11.06 -14.11
C TYR A 34 5.69 -12.04 -14.06
N GLN A 35 5.47 -12.81 -15.13
CA GLN A 35 4.39 -13.79 -15.18
C GLN A 35 4.59 -14.92 -14.16
N GLN A 36 5.81 -15.45 -14.02
CA GLN A 36 6.16 -16.43 -12.98
C GLN A 36 5.95 -15.87 -11.58
N THR A 37 6.25 -14.59 -11.35
CA THR A 37 6.01 -13.93 -10.05
C THR A 37 4.51 -13.86 -9.74
N LEU A 38 3.69 -13.51 -10.74
CA LEU A 38 2.24 -13.51 -10.59
C LEU A 38 1.68 -14.93 -10.36
N GLU A 39 2.20 -15.93 -11.08
CA GLU A 39 1.83 -17.34 -10.91
C GLU A 39 2.20 -17.84 -9.51
N MET A 40 3.39 -17.51 -9.01
CA MET A 40 3.80 -17.84 -7.64
C MET A 40 2.92 -17.15 -6.58
N ARG A 41 2.58 -15.87 -6.79
CA ARG A 41 1.68 -15.12 -5.89
C ARG A 41 0.27 -15.70 -5.89
N ALA A 42 -0.26 -16.01 -7.07
CA ALA A 42 -1.55 -16.68 -7.26
C ALA A 42 -1.58 -18.04 -6.55
N LYS A 43 -0.54 -18.86 -6.73
CA LYS A 43 -0.39 -20.16 -6.06
C LYS A 43 -0.30 -20.02 -4.54
N ARG A 44 0.48 -19.05 -4.04
CA ARG A 44 0.68 -18.83 -2.60
C ARG A 44 -0.63 -18.48 -1.88
N TYR A 45 -1.48 -17.69 -2.52
CA TYR A 45 -2.71 -17.17 -1.90
C TYR A 45 -4.00 -17.82 -2.42
N GLY A 46 -3.90 -18.80 -3.32
CA GLY A 46 -5.07 -19.45 -3.92
C GLY A 46 -5.93 -18.50 -4.77
N ALA A 47 -5.32 -17.50 -5.40
CA ALA A 47 -6.01 -16.46 -6.18
C ALA A 47 -5.87 -16.69 -7.69
N SER A 48 -6.69 -16.02 -8.50
CA SER A 48 -6.48 -16.00 -9.95
C SER A 48 -5.25 -15.16 -10.31
N ILE A 49 -4.66 -15.39 -11.50
CA ILE A 49 -3.54 -14.57 -11.99
C ILE A 49 -3.96 -13.10 -12.16
N GLN A 50 -5.23 -12.83 -12.49
CA GLN A 50 -5.72 -11.46 -12.61
C GLN A 50 -5.81 -10.79 -11.23
N ASP A 51 -6.29 -11.51 -10.21
CA ASP A 51 -6.34 -10.97 -8.85
C ASP A 51 -4.93 -10.74 -8.30
N ALA A 52 -4.00 -11.66 -8.57
CA ALA A 52 -2.60 -11.54 -8.13
C ALA A 52 -1.87 -10.31 -8.69
N LYS A 53 -2.34 -9.75 -9.82
CA LYS A 53 -1.84 -8.48 -10.39
C LYS A 53 -2.28 -7.28 -9.56
N ASN A 54 -3.38 -7.37 -8.85
CA ASN A 54 -3.90 -6.26 -8.05
C ASN A 54 -2.88 -5.92 -6.94
N PRO A 55 -2.43 -4.66 -6.80
CA PRO A 55 -1.49 -4.27 -5.75
C PRO A 55 -2.01 -4.58 -4.35
N LEU A 56 -3.32 -4.53 -4.13
CA LEU A 56 -3.98 -4.83 -2.84
C LEU A 56 -3.68 -6.26 -2.36
N MET A 57 -3.42 -7.21 -3.26
CA MET A 57 -3.02 -8.58 -2.88
C MET A 57 -1.67 -8.64 -2.14
N GLY A 58 -0.90 -7.56 -2.18
CA GLY A 58 0.36 -7.43 -1.46
C GLY A 58 0.19 -7.46 0.05
N THR A 59 -0.90 -6.90 0.58
CA THR A 59 -1.15 -6.81 2.02
C THR A 59 -2.22 -7.80 2.47
N TYR A 60 -2.17 -8.22 3.73
CA TYR A 60 -3.14 -9.09 4.34
C TYR A 60 -4.50 -8.43 4.39
N VAL A 61 -4.56 -7.15 4.74
CA VAL A 61 -5.80 -6.37 4.74
C VAL A 61 -6.41 -6.31 3.33
N GLY A 62 -5.60 -6.09 2.29
CA GLY A 62 -6.09 -6.12 0.91
C GLY A 62 -6.54 -7.51 0.45
N ARG A 63 -5.88 -8.59 0.93
CA ARG A 63 -6.36 -9.97 0.72
C ARG A 63 -7.69 -10.24 1.43
N LEU A 64 -7.87 -9.76 2.67
CA LEU A 64 -9.12 -9.85 3.42
C LEU A 64 -10.27 -9.13 2.71
N TYR A 65 -9.97 -8.02 2.03
CA TYR A 65 -10.93 -7.27 1.23
C TYR A 65 -11.28 -7.99 -0.08
N LEU A 66 -10.27 -8.34 -0.89
CA LEU A 66 -10.47 -8.85 -2.24
C LEU A 66 -10.95 -10.31 -2.30
N LEU A 67 -10.29 -11.20 -1.54
CA LEU A 67 -10.54 -12.65 -1.64
C LEU A 67 -11.60 -13.09 -0.64
N GLU A 68 -11.40 -12.73 0.63
CA GLU A 68 -12.22 -13.27 1.71
C GLU A 68 -13.50 -12.44 1.93
N LYS A 69 -13.56 -11.20 1.40
CA LYS A 69 -14.66 -10.25 1.59
C LYS A 69 -15.08 -10.10 3.05
N LYS A 70 -14.10 -10.22 3.97
CA LYS A 70 -14.31 -10.14 5.42
C LYS A 70 -14.34 -8.70 5.93
N ILE A 71 -13.77 -7.78 5.15
CA ILE A 71 -13.80 -6.34 5.40
C ILE A 71 -14.47 -5.64 4.23
N ASN A 72 -15.14 -4.52 4.50
CA ASN A 72 -15.73 -3.67 3.46
C ASN A 72 -14.72 -2.62 2.96
N GLN A 73 -15.12 -1.86 1.93
CA GLN A 73 -14.30 -0.78 1.36
C GLN A 73 -13.96 0.26 2.43
N ASP A 74 -14.94 0.70 3.23
CA ASP A 74 -14.74 1.73 4.26
C ASP A 74 -13.70 1.32 5.32
N GLN A 75 -13.74 0.06 5.76
CA GLN A 75 -12.75 -0.51 6.69
C GLN A 75 -11.37 -0.58 6.03
N TYR A 76 -11.33 -0.98 4.75
CA TYR A 76 -10.09 -0.98 4.00
C TYR A 76 -9.50 0.43 3.91
N ASP A 77 -10.30 1.44 3.57
CA ASP A 77 -9.84 2.83 3.47
C ASP A 77 -9.40 3.39 4.82
N ALA A 78 -10.14 3.09 5.90
CA ALA A 78 -9.74 3.44 7.26
C ALA A 78 -8.40 2.80 7.66
N SER A 79 -8.09 1.59 7.18
CA SER A 79 -6.79 0.95 7.42
C SER A 79 -5.64 1.70 6.74
N GLN A 80 -5.87 2.20 5.53
CA GLN A 80 -4.88 2.98 4.79
C GLN A 80 -4.64 4.34 5.44
N GLN A 81 -5.72 5.01 5.88
CA GLN A 81 -5.62 6.25 6.64
C GLN A 81 -4.88 6.06 7.97
N TYR A 82 -5.10 4.94 8.66
CA TYR A 82 -4.35 4.61 9.87
C TYR A 82 -2.83 4.50 9.60
N ILE A 83 -2.44 3.79 8.54
CA ILE A 83 -1.02 3.68 8.12
C ILE A 83 -0.45 5.07 7.85
N GLN A 84 -1.19 5.92 7.11
CA GLN A 84 -0.74 7.26 6.77
C GLN A 84 -0.55 8.15 8.01
N VAL A 85 -1.53 8.20 8.91
CA VAL A 85 -1.43 9.01 10.15
C VAL A 85 -0.28 8.53 11.03
N ARG A 86 -0.08 7.21 11.15
CA ARG A 86 1.06 6.64 11.90
C ARG A 86 2.40 6.96 11.24
N ASN A 87 2.49 6.89 9.91
CA ASN A 87 3.71 7.25 9.19
C ASN A 87 4.03 8.75 9.35
N ASN A 88 3.03 9.63 9.19
CA ASN A 88 3.19 11.06 9.36
C ASN A 88 3.69 11.39 10.77
N TYR A 89 3.16 10.73 11.80
CA TYR A 89 3.66 10.86 13.18
C TYR A 89 5.13 10.43 13.30
N ARG A 90 5.53 9.31 12.71
CA ARG A 90 6.92 8.87 12.69
C ARG A 90 7.84 9.87 11.99
N CYS A 91 7.41 10.41 10.85
CA CYS A 91 8.12 11.47 10.13
C CYS A 91 8.27 12.73 10.98
N ALA A 92 7.18 13.17 11.62
CA ALA A 92 7.15 14.35 12.49
C ALA A 92 8.09 14.22 13.70
N LYS A 93 8.29 13.00 14.21
CA LYS A 93 9.19 12.71 15.33
C LYS A 93 10.59 12.26 14.92
N GLY A 94 10.88 12.13 13.62
CA GLY A 94 12.16 11.64 13.12
C GLY A 94 12.47 10.20 13.53
N LEU A 95 11.43 9.37 13.71
CA LEU A 95 11.59 7.99 14.16
C LEU A 95 12.12 7.08 13.04
N PRO A 96 12.86 6.00 13.38
CA PRO A 96 13.32 5.03 12.40
C PRO A 96 12.14 4.32 11.71
N GLY A 97 12.32 4.00 10.42
CA GLY A 97 11.28 3.34 9.61
C GLY A 97 10.13 4.27 9.19
N ALA A 98 10.32 5.59 9.26
CA ALA A 98 9.45 6.58 8.64
C ALA A 98 9.71 6.65 7.13
N ILE A 99 8.64 6.73 6.34
CA ILE A 99 8.70 6.91 4.88
C ILE A 99 8.48 8.40 4.59
N TYR A 100 9.51 9.08 4.06
CA TYR A 100 9.53 10.54 3.90
C TYR A 100 9.04 11.05 2.53
N ASP A 101 8.54 10.16 1.66
CA ASP A 101 8.16 10.51 0.28
C ASP A 101 7.03 11.56 0.20
N GLU A 102 6.16 11.66 1.22
CA GLU A 102 5.01 12.59 1.27
C GLU A 102 5.24 13.83 2.16
N MET A 103 6.47 14.12 2.58
CA MET A 103 6.73 15.29 3.41
C MET A 103 6.46 16.59 2.64
N PRO A 104 5.83 17.60 3.26
CA PRO A 104 5.80 18.92 2.68
C PRO A 104 7.24 19.44 2.55
N THR A 105 7.69 19.64 1.30
CA THR A 105 8.98 20.22 0.96
C THR A 105 9.00 21.74 1.22
N SER A 106 8.38 22.22 2.30
CA SER A 106 8.43 23.63 2.63
C SER A 106 9.80 23.95 3.22
N SER A 107 10.42 25.02 2.73
CA SER A 107 11.67 25.56 3.27
C SER A 107 11.43 26.43 4.51
N ASP A 108 10.18 26.62 4.92
CA ASP A 108 9.79 27.42 6.09
C ASP A 108 9.63 26.53 7.33
N ASP A 109 10.54 26.73 8.28
CA ASP A 109 10.52 26.05 9.58
C ASP A 109 9.22 26.31 10.36
N SER A 110 8.56 27.44 10.14
CA SER A 110 7.31 27.78 10.82
C SER A 110 6.14 26.88 10.40
N GLU A 111 6.02 26.60 9.10
CA GLU A 111 5.02 25.69 8.55
C GLU A 111 5.29 24.25 8.95
N ARG A 112 6.57 23.86 8.96
CA ARG A 112 7.00 22.54 9.39
C ARG A 112 6.63 22.29 10.86
N ASN A 113 6.86 23.25 11.75
CA ASN A 113 6.53 23.11 13.16
C ASN A 113 5.02 22.97 13.39
N LYS A 114 4.20 23.77 12.69
CA LYS A 114 2.73 23.64 12.73
C LYS A 114 2.28 22.27 12.23
N TRP A 115 2.88 21.77 11.15
CA TRP A 115 2.56 20.43 10.62
C TRP A 115 2.92 19.33 11.62
N VAL A 116 4.07 19.43 12.30
CA VAL A 116 4.48 18.48 13.34
C VAL A 116 3.49 18.46 14.51
N GLU A 117 3.02 19.64 14.94
CA GLU A 117 2.02 19.78 16.00
C GLU A 117 0.69 19.13 15.60
N VAL A 118 0.11 19.56 14.48
CA VAL A 118 -1.16 19.03 13.95
C VAL A 118 -1.10 17.51 13.74
N THR A 119 0.00 17.01 13.18
CA THR A 119 0.19 15.57 12.95
C THR A 119 0.31 14.80 14.26
N THR A 120 1.01 15.36 15.25
CA THR A 120 1.14 14.76 16.58
C THR A 120 -0.23 14.68 17.26
N ASP A 121 -1.02 15.74 17.18
CA ASP A 121 -2.33 15.79 17.82
C ASP A 121 -3.35 14.88 17.12
N ARG A 122 -3.33 14.81 15.78
CA ARG A 122 -4.14 13.85 15.02
C ARG A 122 -3.82 12.40 15.40
N TYR A 123 -2.53 12.06 15.54
CA TYR A 123 -2.13 10.72 15.97
C TYR A 123 -2.59 10.42 17.40
N LYS A 124 -2.44 11.37 18.33
CA LYS A 124 -2.93 11.22 19.71
C LYS A 124 -4.45 11.02 19.75
N ALA A 125 -5.22 11.84 19.03
CA ALA A 125 -6.67 11.72 18.96
C ALA A 125 -7.10 10.35 18.40
N MET A 126 -6.41 9.86 17.36
CA MET A 126 -6.65 8.51 16.82
C MET A 126 -6.34 7.41 17.85
N GLN A 127 -5.25 7.52 18.61
CA GLN A 127 -4.93 6.58 19.70
C GLN A 127 -5.98 6.61 20.81
N GLU A 128 -6.52 7.79 21.12
CA GLU A 128 -7.60 7.95 22.09
C GLU A 128 -8.88 7.23 21.64
N VAL A 129 -9.27 7.37 20.36
CA VAL A 129 -10.41 6.63 19.79
C VAL A 129 -10.22 5.12 19.92
N ILE A 130 -9.02 4.61 19.60
CA ILE A 130 -8.71 3.18 19.75
C ILE A 130 -8.82 2.76 21.22
N ARG A 131 -8.28 3.56 22.15
CA ARG A 131 -8.31 3.30 23.59
C ARG A 131 -9.74 3.28 24.14
N GLU A 132 -10.58 4.23 23.75
CA GLU A 132 -11.99 4.28 24.14
C GLU A 132 -12.76 3.08 23.59
N THR A 133 -12.53 2.74 22.32
CA THR A 133 -13.14 1.56 21.68
C THR A 133 -12.71 0.27 22.37
N GLN A 134 -11.44 0.16 22.77
CA GLN A 134 -10.90 -0.98 23.51
C GLN A 134 -11.57 -1.13 24.89
N ARG A 135 -11.90 -0.02 25.56
CA ARG A 135 -12.63 -0.04 26.84
C ARG A 135 -14.05 -0.56 26.70
N LEU A 136 -14.73 -0.24 25.60
CA LEU A 136 -16.06 -0.76 25.26
C LEU A 136 -16.00 -2.25 24.88
N HIS A 137 -14.95 -2.64 24.15
CA HIS A 137 -14.80 -3.95 23.54
C HIS A 137 -13.69 -4.78 24.19
N ARG A 138 -13.78 -5.01 25.51
CA ARG A 138 -12.75 -5.70 26.32
C ARG A 138 -12.37 -7.12 25.87
N ARG A 139 -13.25 -7.78 25.11
CA ARG A 139 -13.01 -9.15 24.61
C ARG A 139 -12.06 -9.19 23.41
N TYR A 140 -11.95 -8.09 22.69
CA TYR A 140 -11.09 -7.99 21.50
C TYR A 140 -9.78 -7.34 21.88
N ASN A 141 -8.73 -7.61 21.10
CA ASN A 141 -7.46 -6.92 21.21
C ASN A 141 -7.26 -6.06 19.95
N LEU A 142 -7.68 -4.79 20.04
CA LEU A 142 -7.70 -3.88 18.91
C LEU A 142 -6.29 -3.41 18.54
N HIS A 143 -5.44 -3.20 19.55
CA HIS A 143 -4.04 -2.80 19.35
C HIS A 143 -3.25 -3.89 18.63
N ASP A 144 -3.33 -5.14 19.09
CA ASP A 144 -2.62 -6.25 18.45
C ASP A 144 -3.13 -6.50 17.04
N ALA A 145 -4.44 -6.31 16.81
CA ALA A 145 -4.99 -6.43 15.48
C ALA A 145 -4.39 -5.38 14.52
N LEU A 146 -4.34 -4.11 14.93
CA LEU A 146 -3.76 -3.05 14.09
C LEU A 146 -2.25 -3.24 13.89
N GLU A 147 -1.49 -3.61 14.92
CA GLU A 147 -0.04 -3.79 14.76
C GLU A 147 0.27 -5.02 13.89
N HIS A 148 -0.20 -6.21 14.25
CA HIS A 148 0.22 -7.43 13.56
C HIS A 148 -0.41 -7.56 12.16
N LEU A 149 -1.69 -7.20 11.98
CA LEU A 149 -2.38 -7.41 10.69
C LEU A 149 -2.10 -6.28 9.70
N VAL A 150 -2.06 -5.03 10.16
CA VAL A 150 -1.98 -3.86 9.28
C VAL A 150 -0.54 -3.43 9.08
N ILE A 151 0.29 -3.41 10.13
CA ILE A 151 1.67 -2.93 10.05
C ILE A 151 2.63 -4.06 9.66
N GLU A 152 2.55 -5.20 10.34
CA GLU A 152 3.49 -6.31 10.14
C GLU A 152 3.08 -7.29 9.03
N ASP A 153 1.89 -7.12 8.46
CA ASP A 153 1.29 -8.00 7.44
C ASP A 153 1.15 -9.47 7.87
N GLN A 154 1.07 -9.74 9.17
CA GLN A 154 0.92 -11.10 9.68
C GLN A 154 -0.49 -11.64 9.42
N GLN A 155 -0.55 -12.91 9.04
CA GLN A 155 -1.81 -13.60 8.78
C GLN A 155 -2.30 -14.26 10.07
N LEU A 156 -3.04 -13.50 10.88
CA LEU A 156 -3.62 -13.97 12.15
C LEU A 156 -5.15 -13.99 12.08
N PRO A 157 -5.78 -15.07 11.56
CA PRO A 157 -7.22 -15.12 11.32
C PRO A 157 -8.08 -14.86 12.56
N HIS A 158 -7.59 -15.22 13.75
CA HIS A 158 -8.31 -15.03 15.01
C HIS A 158 -8.44 -13.54 15.42
N LEU A 159 -7.57 -12.66 14.92
CA LEU A 159 -7.63 -11.22 15.19
C LEU A 159 -8.48 -10.44 14.17
N VAL A 160 -9.00 -11.09 13.12
CA VAL A 160 -9.77 -10.40 12.06
C VAL A 160 -11.04 -9.74 12.62
N ASN A 161 -11.70 -10.34 13.60
CA ASN A 161 -12.86 -9.72 14.25
C ASN A 161 -12.47 -8.49 15.06
N SER A 162 -11.34 -8.54 15.78
CA SER A 162 -10.78 -7.38 16.48
C SER A 162 -10.43 -6.26 15.50
N LEU A 163 -9.85 -6.61 14.34
CA LEU A 163 -9.51 -5.66 13.28
C LEU A 163 -10.76 -4.93 12.77
N ARG A 164 -11.85 -5.65 12.48
CA ARG A 164 -13.10 -5.04 12.02
C ARG A 164 -13.66 -4.03 13.02
N MET A 165 -13.59 -4.32 14.31
CA MET A 165 -14.04 -3.39 15.35
C MET A 165 -13.17 -2.13 15.40
N ALA A 166 -11.84 -2.30 15.32
CA ALA A 166 -10.91 -1.18 15.29
C ALA A 166 -11.13 -0.30 14.04
N LEU A 167 -11.25 -0.91 12.86
CA LEU A 167 -11.45 -0.20 11.60
C LEU A 167 -12.80 0.51 11.53
N ASN A 168 -13.86 -0.05 12.12
CA ASN A 168 -15.15 0.64 12.25
C ASN A 168 -15.06 1.90 13.10
N ALA A 169 -14.34 1.85 14.22
CA ALA A 169 -14.14 3.02 15.07
C ALA A 169 -13.28 4.09 14.37
N LEU A 170 -12.23 3.66 13.67
CA LEU A 170 -11.37 4.55 12.90
C LEU A 170 -12.11 5.19 11.72
N HIS A 171 -12.94 4.43 11.00
CA HIS A 171 -13.75 4.97 9.91
C HIS A 171 -14.65 6.10 10.41
N LYS A 172 -15.36 5.91 11.54
CA LYS A 172 -16.18 6.98 12.16
C LYS A 172 -15.37 8.20 12.60
N TYR A 173 -14.11 8.01 12.97
CA TYR A 173 -13.24 9.13 13.33
C TYR A 173 -12.80 9.93 12.10
N PHE A 174 -12.61 9.26 10.96
CA PHE A 174 -12.16 9.90 9.71
C PHE A 174 -13.31 10.45 8.87
N ASP A 175 -14.47 9.81 8.88
CA ASP A 175 -15.74 10.27 8.31
C ASP A 175 -16.75 10.52 9.46
N PRO A 176 -16.68 11.70 10.11
CA PRO A 176 -17.59 12.09 11.18
C PRO A 176 -19.01 12.43 10.71
#